data_AF-A0A1G1WDB1-F1
#
_entry.id   AF-A0A1G1WDB1-F1
#
_cell.length_a   1.000
_cell.length_b   1.000
_cell.length_c   1.000
_cell.angle_alpha   90.00
_cell.angle_beta   90.00
_cell.angle_gamma   90.00
#
_symmetry.space_group_name_H-M   'P 1'
#
loop_
_entity.id
_entity.type
_entity.pdbx_description
1 polymer ?
#
loop_
_entity_poly.entity_id
_entity_poly.type
_entity_poly.pdbx_seq_one_letter_code
_entity_poly.pdbx_strand_id
1 'polypeptide(L)'
;MTIQKSKIKYQNLDSIKGFTLIELLIYTALLVIVSVVSVAFFIQIVNITETSRRGREALDNARGALDTISQEIRHANSIYTLTSRLDNAAGQLSLETSRDTPNDEDSTYVDIYLDSERLYLKRESQPDQLVTSEKVKVKELRFSLLDDASSKPAVQIKLTVEYFDQTSGPSNSVTLTSTATLRSYE
;
A
#
# COMPACT_ATOMS: atom_id res chain seq x y z
N MET A 1 -26.18 -85.98 -40.47
CA MET A 1 -25.08 -85.57 -39.58
C MET A 1 -24.03 -84.86 -40.42
N THR A 2 -23.96 -83.53 -40.36
CA THR A 2 -22.81 -82.77 -40.90
C THR A 2 -22.58 -81.57 -39.99
N ILE A 3 -21.41 -81.54 -39.35
CA ILE A 3 -21.01 -80.62 -38.29
C ILE A 3 -20.50 -79.30 -38.91
N GLN A 4 -20.96 -78.20 -38.33
CA GLN A 4 -20.59 -76.81 -38.59
C GLN A 4 -19.10 -76.58 -38.32
N LYS A 5 -18.36 -75.96 -39.27
CA LYS A 5 -17.02 -75.42 -39.01
C LYS A 5 -17.10 -73.91 -38.88
N SER A 6 -16.99 -73.39 -37.66
CA SER A 6 -16.83 -71.96 -37.42
C SER A 6 -15.40 -71.55 -37.80
N LYS A 7 -15.25 -70.46 -38.56
CA LYS A 7 -13.96 -69.85 -38.87
C LYS A 7 -13.68 -68.78 -37.82
N ILE A 8 -12.83 -69.08 -36.84
CA ILE A 8 -12.33 -68.09 -35.90
C ILE A 8 -11.24 -67.28 -36.61
N LYS A 9 -11.46 -65.97 -36.74
CA LYS A 9 -10.51 -65.00 -37.31
C LYS A 9 -9.59 -64.52 -36.20
N TYR A 10 -8.34 -64.98 -36.17
CA TYR A 10 -7.33 -64.46 -35.26
C TYR A 10 -7.01 -63.01 -35.65
N GLN A 11 -7.39 -62.05 -34.81
CA GLN A 11 -6.89 -60.69 -34.91
C GLN A 11 -5.38 -60.72 -34.57
N ASN A 12 -4.53 -60.22 -35.47
CA ASN A 12 -3.14 -59.96 -35.14
C ASN A 12 -3.11 -58.98 -33.98
N LEU A 13 -2.61 -59.44 -32.83
CA LEU A 13 -2.26 -58.56 -31.73
C LEU A 13 -1.02 -57.79 -32.19
N ASP A 14 -1.19 -56.53 -32.57
CA ASP A 14 -0.09 -55.63 -32.87
C ASP A 14 0.93 -55.67 -31.72
N SER A 15 2.20 -55.85 -32.07
CA SER A 15 3.32 -55.95 -31.14
C SER A 15 3.34 -54.73 -30.22
N ILE A 16 3.12 -54.95 -28.92
CA ILE A 16 3.31 -53.93 -27.88
C ILE A 16 4.82 -53.63 -27.85
N LYS A 17 5.23 -52.55 -28.51
CA LYS A 17 6.64 -52.11 -28.52
C LYS A 17 7.03 -51.71 -27.10
N GLY A 18 8.03 -52.39 -26.54
CA GLY A 18 8.60 -52.07 -25.24
C GLY A 18 9.36 -50.74 -25.26
N PHE A 19 9.38 -50.06 -24.12
CA PHE A 19 10.06 -48.77 -23.92
C PHE A 19 11.56 -48.97 -23.70
N THR A 20 12.40 -48.04 -24.19
CA THR A 20 13.87 -48.15 -24.04
C THR A 20 14.37 -47.38 -22.81
N LEU A 21 15.46 -47.85 -22.19
CA LEU A 21 16.06 -47.17 -21.03
C LEU A 21 16.52 -45.75 -21.36
N ILE A 22 17.05 -45.53 -22.58
CA ILE A 22 17.51 -44.21 -23.01
C ILE A 22 16.34 -43.22 -23.16
N GLU A 23 15.19 -43.68 -23.63
CA GLU A 23 13.97 -42.87 -23.72
C GLU A 23 13.47 -42.45 -22.33
N LEU A 24 13.59 -43.34 -21.33
CA LEU A 24 13.29 -43.01 -19.92
C LEU A 24 14.16 -41.87 -19.41
N LEU A 25 15.46 -41.94 -19.68
CA LEU A 25 16.43 -40.95 -19.22
C LEU A 25 16.17 -39.58 -19.86
N ILE A 26 15.88 -39.55 -21.16
CA ILE A 26 15.54 -38.32 -21.87
C ILE A 26 14.27 -37.70 -21.28
N TYR A 27 13.21 -38.49 -21.08
CA TYR A 27 11.96 -37.99 -20.49
C TYR A 27 12.13 -37.52 -19.05
N THR A 28 12.94 -38.21 -18.25
CA THR A 28 13.25 -37.79 -16.88
C THR A 28 14.02 -36.47 -16.87
N ALA A 29 15.02 -36.32 -17.74
CA ALA A 29 15.78 -35.07 -17.85
C ALA A 29 14.88 -33.89 -18.28
N LEU A 30 14.02 -34.09 -19.27
CA LEU A 30 13.04 -33.09 -19.70
C LEU A 30 12.07 -32.73 -18.58
N LEU A 31 11.56 -33.72 -17.85
CA LEU A 31 10.66 -33.50 -16.71
C LEU A 31 11.33 -32.67 -15.63
N VAL A 32 12.60 -32.94 -15.31
CA VAL A 32 13.36 -32.16 -14.32
C VAL A 32 13.49 -30.71 -14.77
N ILE A 33 13.85 -30.47 -16.04
CA ILE A 33 13.99 -29.11 -16.59
C ILE A 33 12.65 -28.36 -16.49
N VAL A 34 11.55 -28.98 -16.94
CA VAL A 34 10.21 -28.37 -16.88
C VAL A 34 9.79 -28.10 -15.44
N SER A 35 10.10 -29.02 -14.52
CA SER A 35 9.78 -28.87 -13.09
C SER A 35 10.53 -27.69 -12.47
N VAL A 36 11.84 -27.55 -12.75
CA VAL A 36 12.65 -26.43 -12.25
C VAL A 36 12.11 -25.10 -12.77
N VAL A 37 11.79 -25.00 -14.07
CA VAL A 37 11.21 -23.79 -14.65
C VAL A 37 9.87 -23.45 -14.01
N SER A 38 9.02 -24.47 -13.78
CA SER A 38 7.70 -24.29 -13.16
C SER A 38 7.80 -23.77 -11.73
N VAL A 39 8.73 -24.32 -10.93
CA VAL A 39 8.98 -23.85 -9.55
C VAL A 39 9.53 -22.43 -9.54
N ALA A 40 10.48 -22.11 -10.41
CA ALA A 40 11.02 -20.76 -10.52
C ALA A 40 9.94 -19.74 -10.89
N PHE A 41 9.07 -20.09 -11.84
CA PHE A 41 7.93 -19.25 -12.24
C PHE A 41 6.94 -19.06 -11.08
N PHE A 42 6.64 -20.12 -10.32
CA PHE A 42 5.77 -20.03 -9.15
C PHE A 42 6.33 -19.08 -8.08
N ILE A 43 7.62 -19.17 -7.78
CA ILE A 43 8.29 -18.25 -6.84
C ILE A 43 8.17 -16.80 -7.31
N GLN A 44 8.34 -16.54 -8.61
CA GLN A 44 8.18 -15.20 -9.17
C GLN A 44 6.75 -14.65 -8.99
N ILE A 45 5.72 -15.48 -9.23
CA ILE A 45 4.33 -15.07 -9.00
C ILE A 45 4.12 -14.67 -7.55
N VAL A 46 4.59 -15.49 -6.59
CA VAL A 46 4.45 -15.20 -5.16
C VAL A 46 5.11 -13.85 -4.82
N ASN A 47 6.34 -13.63 -5.27
CA ASN A 47 7.06 -12.37 -5.02
C ASN A 47 6.33 -11.15 -5.59
N ILE A 48 5.78 -11.26 -6.81
CA ILE A 48 5.00 -10.19 -7.43
C ILE A 48 3.74 -9.88 -6.61
N THR A 49 3.02 -10.92 -6.16
CA THR A 49 1.81 -10.72 -5.37
C THR A 49 2.09 -10.06 -4.02
N GLU A 50 3.16 -10.43 -3.33
CA GLU A 50 3.56 -9.84 -2.06
C GLU A 50 4.01 -8.38 -2.22
N THR A 51 4.89 -8.09 -3.19
CA THR A 51 5.30 -6.70 -3.49
C THR A 51 4.09 -5.84 -3.88
N SER A 52 3.17 -6.40 -4.65
CA SER A 52 1.93 -5.70 -5.03
C SER A 52 1.02 -5.44 -3.83
N ARG A 53 0.91 -6.38 -2.88
CA ARG A 53 0.14 -6.19 -1.64
C ARG A 53 0.75 -5.08 -0.78
N ARG A 54 2.07 -5.07 -0.60
CA ARG A 54 2.80 -4.05 0.19
C ARG A 54 2.62 -2.66 -0.40
N GLY A 55 2.73 -2.53 -1.73
CA GLY A 55 2.49 -1.26 -2.43
C GLY A 55 1.06 -0.75 -2.26
N ARG A 56 0.06 -1.64 -2.31
CA ARG A 56 -1.34 -1.27 -2.04
C ARG A 56 -1.54 -0.77 -0.61
N GLU A 57 -1.01 -1.47 0.38
CA GLU A 57 -1.12 -1.03 1.79
C GLU A 57 -0.51 0.36 1.99
N ALA A 58 0.69 0.61 1.44
CA ALA A 58 1.33 1.93 1.53
C ALA A 58 0.49 3.03 0.86
N LEU A 59 -0.07 2.75 -0.32
CA LEU A 59 -0.92 3.66 -1.07
C LEU A 59 -2.24 3.98 -0.33
N ASP A 60 -2.91 2.96 0.21
CA ASP A 60 -4.18 3.11 0.90
C ASP A 60 -4.00 3.89 2.22
N ASN A 61 -2.91 3.64 2.95
CA ASN A 61 -2.54 4.43 4.12
C ASN A 61 -2.22 5.89 3.75
N ALA A 62 -1.48 6.11 2.66
CA ALA A 62 -1.17 7.47 2.20
C ALA A 62 -2.42 8.24 1.79
N ARG A 63 -3.39 7.57 1.13
CA ARG A 63 -4.69 8.17 0.77
C ARG A 63 -5.51 8.50 2.00
N GLY A 64 -5.70 7.55 2.92
CA GLY A 64 -6.45 7.79 4.16
C GLY A 64 -5.84 8.91 5.02
N ALA A 65 -4.51 8.98 5.08
CA ALA A 65 -3.82 10.08 5.73
C ALA A 65 -4.08 11.42 5.04
N LEU A 66 -3.95 11.50 3.71
CA LEU A 66 -4.23 12.74 2.96
C LEU A 66 -5.69 13.17 3.07
N ASP A 67 -6.64 12.24 3.07
CA ASP A 67 -8.06 12.53 3.25
C ASP A 67 -8.32 13.10 4.65
N THR A 68 -7.73 12.49 5.68
CA THR A 68 -7.82 12.98 7.07
C THR A 68 -7.23 14.39 7.17
N ILE A 69 -5.99 14.61 6.70
CA ILE A 69 -5.34 15.92 6.73
C ILE A 69 -6.15 16.97 5.94
N SER A 70 -6.63 16.60 4.74
CA SER A 70 -7.40 17.51 3.90
C SER A 70 -8.73 17.88 4.55
N GLN A 71 -9.34 16.95 5.28
CA GLN A 71 -10.56 17.20 6.04
C GLN A 71 -10.29 18.19 7.18
N GLU A 72 -9.23 17.96 7.97
CA GLU A 72 -8.83 18.90 9.03
C GLU A 72 -8.58 20.31 8.49
N ILE A 73 -7.83 20.45 7.39
CA ILE A 73 -7.58 21.75 6.75
C ILE A 73 -8.88 22.43 6.30
N ARG A 74 -9.84 21.67 5.75
CA ARG A 74 -11.13 22.24 5.31
C ARG A 74 -11.97 22.75 6.48
N HIS A 75 -11.91 22.08 7.63
CA HIS A 75 -12.64 22.45 8.86
C HIS A 75 -11.89 23.46 9.73
N ALA A 76 -10.64 23.78 9.41
CA ALA A 76 -9.91 24.83 10.08
C ALA A 76 -10.48 26.21 9.75
N ASN A 77 -10.50 27.06 10.77
CA ASN A 77 -10.81 28.48 10.68
C ASN A 77 -9.58 29.26 10.22
N SER A 78 -8.40 28.91 10.74
CA SER A 78 -7.14 29.55 10.39
C SER A 78 -5.96 28.57 10.47
N ILE A 79 -4.83 28.96 9.86
CA ILE A 79 -3.56 28.24 10.01
C ILE A 79 -2.74 28.97 11.07
N TYR A 80 -2.33 28.25 12.11
CA TYR A 80 -1.48 28.81 13.16
C TYR A 80 0.00 28.64 12.80
N THR A 81 0.59 29.69 12.24
CA THR A 81 1.94 29.63 11.66
C THR A 81 3.07 29.56 12.69
N LEU A 82 2.84 29.96 13.95
CA LEU A 82 3.89 30.04 14.98
C LEU A 82 4.48 28.67 15.35
N THR A 83 3.65 27.62 15.38
CA THR A 83 4.06 26.23 15.68
C THR A 83 4.14 25.36 14.42
N SER A 84 3.64 25.86 13.29
CA SER A 84 3.72 25.16 12.01
C SER A 84 5.16 25.18 11.47
N ARG A 85 5.65 24.00 11.08
CA ARG A 85 6.92 23.81 10.37
C ARG A 85 6.63 23.57 8.90
N LEU A 86 6.37 24.65 8.18
CA LEU A 86 6.11 24.64 6.73
C LEU A 86 7.41 24.40 5.95
N ASP A 87 7.27 23.87 4.73
CA ASP A 87 8.37 23.57 3.79
C ASP A 87 9.51 22.72 4.39
N ASN A 88 9.21 21.92 5.41
CA ASN A 88 10.10 20.93 6.01
C ASN A 88 9.69 19.51 5.60
N ALA A 89 10.66 18.58 5.51
CA ALA A 89 10.39 17.17 5.24
C ALA A 89 9.76 16.44 6.45
N ALA A 90 10.03 16.91 7.66
CA ALA A 90 9.35 16.55 8.90
C ALA A 90 8.48 17.73 9.34
N GLY A 91 7.53 18.06 8.48
CA GLY A 91 6.63 19.18 8.64
C GLY A 91 5.66 19.00 9.79
N GLN A 92 5.15 20.13 10.24
CA GLN A 92 4.07 20.24 11.20
C GLN A 92 3.11 21.31 10.72
N LEU A 93 1.82 21.04 10.81
CA LEU A 93 0.76 21.98 10.51
C LEU A 93 -0.13 22.10 11.73
N SER A 94 -0.23 23.31 12.26
CA SER A 94 -1.12 23.64 13.36
C SER A 94 -2.31 24.42 12.81
N LEU A 95 -3.50 23.97 13.13
CA LEU A 95 -4.77 24.50 12.63
C LEU A 95 -5.61 24.97 13.80
N GLU A 96 -6.19 26.15 13.68
CA GLU A 96 -7.21 26.62 14.60
C GLU A 96 -8.59 26.18 14.09
N THR A 97 -9.44 25.63 14.95
CA THR A 97 -10.78 25.18 14.61
C THR A 97 -11.74 25.41 15.77
N SER A 98 -13.03 25.49 15.48
CA SER A 98 -14.10 25.48 16.48
C SER A 98 -14.68 24.09 16.73
N ARG A 99 -14.13 23.05 16.07
CA ARG A 99 -14.55 21.66 16.28
C ARG A 99 -13.86 21.07 17.50
N ASP A 100 -14.60 20.30 18.29
CA ASP A 100 -14.08 19.59 19.46
C ASP A 100 -13.57 20.55 20.56
N THR A 101 -14.11 21.78 20.63
CA THR A 101 -13.75 22.76 21.66
C THR A 101 -14.18 22.30 23.05
N PRO A 102 -13.37 22.57 24.09
CA PRO A 102 -13.83 22.48 25.47
C PRO A 102 -15.07 23.35 25.71
N ASN A 103 -15.92 22.98 26.67
CA ASN A 103 -17.20 23.66 26.94
C ASN A 103 -17.08 25.17 27.27
N ASP A 104 -15.87 25.69 27.48
CA ASP A 104 -15.57 27.05 27.90
C ASP A 104 -14.72 27.85 26.89
N GLU A 105 -14.49 27.34 25.68
CA GLU A 105 -13.66 27.98 24.64
C GLU A 105 -14.34 28.02 23.26
N ASP A 106 -14.13 29.11 22.51
CA ASP A 106 -14.70 29.32 21.17
C ASP A 106 -13.85 28.71 20.05
N SER A 107 -12.56 28.42 20.32
CA SER A 107 -11.65 27.75 19.39
C SER A 107 -10.67 26.84 20.12
N THR A 108 -10.10 25.89 19.39
CA THR A 108 -9.09 24.94 19.83
C THR A 108 -8.10 24.66 18.69
N TYR A 109 -6.97 24.05 19.01
CA TYR A 109 -5.93 23.72 18.05
C TYR A 109 -5.87 22.22 17.72
N VAL A 110 -5.57 21.95 16.45
CA VAL A 110 -5.25 20.62 15.94
C VAL A 110 -3.86 20.66 15.30
N ASP A 111 -2.96 19.83 15.82
CA ASP A 111 -1.62 19.66 15.30
C ASP A 111 -1.52 18.38 14.46
N ILE A 112 -0.99 18.51 13.25
CA ILE A 112 -0.66 17.40 12.37
C ILE A 112 0.85 17.40 12.21
N TYR A 113 1.53 16.33 12.60
CA TYR A 113 2.99 16.30 12.59
C TYR A 113 3.54 14.90 12.35
N LEU A 114 4.78 14.89 11.87
CA LEU A 114 5.60 13.69 11.75
C LEU A 114 6.47 13.55 13.00
N ASP A 115 6.34 12.42 13.70
CA ASP A 115 7.27 12.02 14.75
C ASP A 115 7.66 10.54 14.59
N SER A 116 8.94 10.23 14.79
CA SER A 116 9.43 8.83 14.77
C SER A 116 8.98 8.02 13.53
N GLU A 117 8.96 8.66 12.34
CA GLU A 117 8.48 8.10 11.07
C GLU A 117 6.98 7.72 11.05
N ARG A 118 6.16 8.34 11.91
CA ARG A 118 4.71 8.13 12.03
C ARG A 118 3.96 9.46 11.98
N LEU A 119 2.81 9.46 11.31
CA LEU A 119 1.94 10.62 11.23
C LEU A 119 0.97 10.64 12.41
N TYR A 120 1.00 11.74 13.17
CA TYR A 120 0.10 11.97 14.28
C TYR A 120 -0.82 13.15 14.03
N LEU A 121 -2.00 13.06 14.64
CA LEU A 121 -2.95 14.14 14.79
C LEU A 121 -3.21 14.32 16.28
N LYS A 122 -3.01 15.52 16.78
CA LYS A 122 -3.23 15.87 18.18
C LYS A 122 -4.25 16.98 18.26
N ARG A 123 -5.32 16.75 19.01
CA ARG A 123 -6.28 17.79 19.40
C ARG A 123 -5.90 18.26 20.80
N GLU A 124 -6.15 19.52 21.13
CA GLU A 124 -5.91 19.97 22.50
C GLU A 124 -6.68 19.12 23.51
N SER A 125 -6.05 18.89 24.67
CA SER A 125 -6.61 18.08 25.75
C SER A 125 -6.93 16.61 25.39
N GLN A 126 -6.51 16.13 24.21
CA GLN A 126 -6.65 14.73 23.78
C GLN A 126 -5.25 14.10 23.58
N PRO A 127 -5.13 12.78 23.75
CA PRO A 127 -3.89 12.09 23.44
C PRO A 127 -3.61 12.10 21.93
N ASP A 128 -2.32 11.98 21.58
CA ASP A 128 -1.88 11.90 20.19
C ASP A 128 -2.51 10.70 19.48
N GLN A 129 -3.17 10.95 18.35
CA GLN A 129 -3.82 9.93 17.54
C GLN A 129 -2.94 9.56 16.36
N LEU A 130 -2.60 8.28 16.23
CA LEU A 130 -1.91 7.75 15.07
C LEU A 130 -2.85 7.73 13.85
N VAL A 131 -2.44 8.39 12.75
CA VAL A 131 -3.26 8.50 11.52
C VAL A 131 -2.96 7.36 10.54
N THR A 132 -1.72 6.88 10.49
CA THR A 132 -1.28 5.80 9.60
C THR A 132 -1.14 4.47 10.32
N SER A 133 -1.38 3.35 9.66
CA SER A 133 -1.13 2.01 10.21
C SER A 133 0.32 1.81 10.67
N GLU A 134 0.54 0.94 11.65
CA GLU A 134 1.89 0.57 12.11
C GLU A 134 2.71 -0.20 11.07
N LYS A 135 2.04 -0.70 10.01
CA LYS A 135 2.67 -1.39 8.88
C LYS A 135 3.37 -0.45 7.92
N VAL A 136 3.24 0.86 8.11
CA VAL A 136 3.86 1.85 7.23
C VAL A 136 4.69 2.85 8.03
N LYS A 137 5.68 3.42 7.35
CA LYS A 137 6.52 4.50 7.83
C LYS A 137 6.36 5.70 6.92
N VAL A 138 6.26 6.87 7.51
CA VAL A 138 6.20 8.14 6.80
C VAL A 138 7.63 8.69 6.70
N LYS A 139 8.13 8.80 5.46
CA LYS A 139 9.49 9.29 5.14
C LYS A 139 9.53 10.79 4.92
N GLU A 140 8.44 11.36 4.42
CA GLU A 140 8.30 12.79 4.22
C GLU A 140 6.86 13.19 4.49
N LEU A 141 6.68 14.23 5.28
CA LEU A 141 5.45 14.99 5.43
C LEU A 141 5.81 16.46 5.29
N ARG A 142 5.33 17.09 4.22
CA ARG A 142 5.62 18.50 3.93
C ARG A 142 4.33 19.25 3.67
N PHE A 143 4.23 20.41 4.29
CA PHE A 143 3.16 21.37 4.08
C PHE A 143 3.73 22.64 3.46
N SER A 144 3.13 23.09 2.36
CA SER A 144 3.54 24.31 1.66
C SER A 144 2.32 25.19 1.42
N LEU A 145 2.40 26.46 1.76
CA LEU A 145 1.34 27.43 1.46
C LEU A 145 1.46 27.86 0.00
N LEU A 146 0.37 27.76 -0.75
CA LEU A 146 0.33 28.17 -2.15
C LEU A 146 -0.05 29.65 -2.33
N ASP A 147 -0.73 30.23 -1.35
CA ASP A 147 -1.11 31.65 -1.35
C ASP A 147 -1.33 32.13 0.10
N ASP A 148 -0.24 32.59 0.73
CA ASP A 148 -0.23 33.06 2.13
C ASP A 148 -0.93 34.42 2.32
N ALA A 149 -1.16 35.16 1.22
CA ALA A 149 -1.84 36.47 1.26
C ALA A 149 -3.37 36.37 1.16
N SER A 150 -3.91 35.17 0.92
CA SER A 150 -5.34 34.94 0.80
C SER A 150 -6.02 34.83 2.16
N SER A 151 -7.25 35.34 2.26
CA SER A 151 -8.12 35.12 3.44
C SER A 151 -8.47 33.64 3.69
N LYS A 152 -8.27 32.78 2.68
CA LYS A 152 -8.43 31.32 2.77
C LYS A 152 -7.23 30.65 2.10
N PRO A 153 -6.09 30.50 2.81
CA PRO A 153 -4.88 29.95 2.21
C PRO A 153 -5.09 28.50 1.77
N ALA A 154 -4.44 28.11 0.68
CA ALA A 154 -4.38 26.73 0.22
C ALA A 154 -3.07 26.08 0.67
N VAL A 155 -3.18 24.91 1.28
CA VAL A 155 -2.05 24.10 1.75
C VAL A 155 -1.84 22.95 0.78
N GLN A 156 -0.68 22.90 0.15
CA GLN A 156 -0.18 21.71 -0.53
C GLN A 156 0.42 20.77 0.52
N ILE A 157 0.03 19.51 0.45
CA ILE A 157 0.50 18.43 1.31
C ILE A 157 1.27 17.46 0.42
N LYS A 158 2.53 17.20 0.75
CA LYS A 158 3.32 16.14 0.13
C LYS A 158 3.61 15.08 1.18
N LEU A 159 3.18 13.86 0.91
CA LEU A 159 3.30 12.72 1.81
C LEU A 159 4.03 11.59 1.10
N THR A 160 5.13 11.12 1.69
CA THR A 160 5.86 9.93 1.24
C THR A 160 5.77 8.84 2.30
N VAL A 161 5.17 7.71 1.94
CA VAL A 161 4.93 6.55 2.82
C VAL A 161 5.64 5.33 2.26
N GLU A 162 6.11 4.46 3.14
CA GLU A 162 6.78 3.22 2.78
C GLU A 162 6.23 2.06 3.62
N TYR A 163 6.01 0.89 3.03
CA TYR A 163 5.64 -0.29 3.80
C TYR A 163 6.83 -0.77 4.63
N PHE A 164 6.60 -0.97 5.93
CA PHE A 164 7.61 -1.42 6.86
C PHE A 164 7.45 -2.91 7.14
N ASP A 165 8.46 -3.69 6.77
CA ASP A 165 8.60 -5.09 7.11
C ASP A 165 9.96 -5.30 7.77
N GLN A 166 9.98 -5.74 9.03
CA GLN A 166 11.21 -5.98 9.79
C GLN A 166 12.06 -7.09 9.15
N THR A 167 11.44 -7.97 8.36
CA THR A 167 12.03 -9.21 7.84
C THR A 167 12.56 -9.06 6.41
N SER A 168 11.91 -8.25 5.58
CA SER A 168 12.26 -8.12 4.15
C SER A 168 12.86 -6.78 3.76
N GLY A 169 13.10 -5.89 4.73
CA GLY A 169 13.71 -4.59 4.50
C GLY A 169 12.77 -3.56 3.85
N PRO A 170 13.31 -2.35 3.59
CA PRO A 170 12.55 -1.24 3.03
C PRO A 170 11.91 -1.57 1.67
N SER A 171 10.64 -1.19 1.50
CA SER A 171 9.86 -1.43 0.29
C SER A 171 9.90 -0.22 -0.65
N ASN A 172 9.24 -0.34 -1.81
CA ASN A 172 8.94 0.82 -2.64
C ASN A 172 8.19 1.89 -1.83
N SER A 173 8.63 3.14 -1.93
CA SER A 173 7.92 4.27 -1.35
C SER A 173 6.81 4.73 -2.30
N VAL A 174 5.74 5.26 -1.71
CA VAL A 174 4.63 5.89 -2.39
C VAL A 174 4.63 7.36 -1.99
N THR A 175 4.78 8.25 -2.97
CA THR A 175 4.65 9.70 -2.76
C THR A 175 3.36 10.18 -3.38
N LEU A 176 2.53 10.85 -2.59
CA LEU A 176 1.32 11.52 -3.02
C LEU A 176 1.39 13.01 -2.69
N THR A 177 0.79 13.82 -3.54
CA THR A 177 0.61 15.25 -3.32
C THR A 177 -0.87 15.58 -3.42
N SER A 178 -1.38 16.34 -2.46
CA SER A 178 -2.74 16.86 -2.44
C SER A 178 -2.73 18.35 -2.10
N THR A 179 -3.80 19.06 -2.42
CA THR A 179 -3.99 20.45 -2.00
C THR A 179 -5.35 20.58 -1.34
N ALA A 180 -5.37 21.20 -0.17
CA ALA A 180 -6.59 21.52 0.56
C ALA A 180 -6.66 23.02 0.85
N THR A 181 -7.86 23.59 0.79
CA THR A 181 -8.11 25.01 1.07
C THR A 181 -9.01 25.10 2.30
N LEU A 182 -8.76 26.07 3.16
CA LEU A 182 -9.61 26.36 4.31
C LEU A 182 -11.01 26.71 3.82
N ARG A 183 -12.03 26.16 4.48
CA ARG A 183 -13.43 26.48 4.18
C ARG A 183 -14.19 27.07 5.36
N SER A 184 -13.79 26.75 6.60
CA SER A 184 -14.50 27.07 7.85
C SER A 184 -15.99 26.73 7.72
N TYR A 185 -16.32 25.44 7.78
CA TYR A 185 -17.73 25.06 7.88
C TYR A 185 -18.22 25.46 9.26
N GLU A 186 -19.15 26.43 9.32
CA GLU A 186 -19.94 26.73 10.53
C GLU A 186 -20.95 25.62 10.83
#